data_AF-A0A7V2YAF0-F1
#
_entry.id   AF-A0A7V2YAF0-F1
#
_cell.length_a   1.000
_cell.length_b   1.000
_cell.length_c   1.000
_cell.angle_alpha   90.00
_cell.angle_beta   90.00
_cell.angle_gamma   90.00
#
_symmetry.space_group_name_H-M   'P 1'
#
loop_
_entity.id
_entity.type
_entity.pdbx_description
1 polymer ?
#
loop_
_entity_poly.entity_id
_entity_poly.type
_entity_poly.pdbx_seq_one_letter_code
_entity_poly.pdbx_strand_id
1 'polypeptide(L)' 'MSILIVDDSELSAKIIEVNLRKKKLETIYASNGKEALEILESRGDIQMVIADA' A
#
# COMPACT_ATOMS: atom_id res chain seq x y z
N MET A 1 11.96 3.82 1.18
CA MET A 1 10.66 4.39 1.59
C MET A 1 9.59 3.40 1.19
N SER A 2 8.91 2.83 2.18
CA SER A 2 7.86 1.83 2.00
C SER A 2 6.49 2.51 2.11
N ILE A 3 5.63 2.22 1.13
CA ILE A 3 4.28 2.78 1.01
C ILE A 3 3.26 1.66 1.11
N LEU A 4 2.25 1.81 1.96
CA LEU A 4 1.10 0.92 2.02
C LEU A 4 -0.03 1.47 1.15
N ILE A 5 -0.54 0.65 0.23
CA ILE A 5 -1.71 0.93 -0.62
C ILE A 5 -2.88 0.15 -0.05
N VAL A 6 -4.01 0.82 0.23
CA VAL A 6 -5.23 0.23 0.76
C VAL A 6 -6.37 0.53 -0.20
N ASP A 7 -6.86 -0.48 -0.90
CA ASP A 7 -7.85 -0.34 -1.97
C ASP A 7 -8.58 -1.68 -2.13
N ASP A 8 -9.90 -1.67 -2.32
CA ASP A 8 -10.68 -2.91 -2.51
C ASP A 8 -10.59 -3.43 -3.96
N SER A 9 -10.18 -2.56 -4.89
CA SER A 9 -9.93 -2.87 -6.29
C SER A 9 -8.45 -3.20 -6.52
N GLU A 10 -8.17 -4.49 -6.69
CA GLU A 10 -6.82 -4.97 -7.02
C GLU A 10 -6.26 -4.30 -8.29
N LEU A 11 -7.10 -4.00 -9.28
CA LEU A 11 -6.70 -3.31 -10.50
C LEU A 11 -6.23 -1.87 -10.21
N SER A 12 -6.99 -1.14 -9.40
CA SER A 12 -6.65 0.22 -8.98
C SER A 12 -5.33 0.23 -8.22
N ALA A 13 -5.19 -0.65 -7.23
CA ALA A 13 -3.96 -0.83 -6.47
C ALA A 13 -2.77 -1.16 -7.37
N LYS A 14 -2.96 -2.01 -8.38
CA LYS A 14 -1.88 -2.40 -9.31
C LYS A 14 -1.38 -1.23 -10.14
N ILE A 15 -2.28 -0.36 -10.59
CA ILE A 15 -1.92 0.86 -11.33
C ILE A 15 -1.08 1.78 -10.43
N ILE A 16 -1.48 1.95 -9.17
CA ILE A 16 -0.74 2.76 -8.19
C ILE A 16 0.65 2.14 -7.95
N GLU A 17 0.72 0.83 -7.68
CA GLU A 17 1.96 0.09 -7.47
C GLU A 17 2.94 0.28 -8.63
N VAL A 18 2.50 0.08 -9.87
CA VAL A 18 3.35 0.21 -11.06
C VAL A 18 3.93 1.63 -11.16
N ASN A 19 3.15 2.66 -10.87
CA ASN A 19 3.63 4.05 -10.90
C ASN A 19 4.63 4.36 -9.78
N LEU A 20 4.43 3.82 -8.59
CA LEU A 20 5.35 3.99 -7.45
C LEU A 20 6.66 3.22 -7.65
N ARG A 21 6.59 1.97 -8.14
CA ARG A 21 7.77 1.16 -8.45
C ARG A 21 8.65 1.76 -9.53
N LYS A 22 8.07 2.44 -10.54
CA LYS A 22 8.84 3.22 -11.53
C LYS A 22 9.71 4.31 -10.89
N LYS A 23 9.32 4.81 -9.71
CA LYS A 23 10.08 5.78 -8.91
C LYS A 23 11.02 5.11 -7.90
N LYS A 24 11.23 3.79 -8.01
CA LYS A 24 12.04 2.97 -7.09
C LYS A 24 11.55 3.01 -5.64
N LEU A 25 10.24 3.19 -5.45
CA LEU A 25 9.60 3.11 -4.14
C LEU A 25 9.13 1.69 -3.89
N GLU A 26 9.25 1.26 -2.64
CA GLU A 26 8.72 -0.03 -2.20
C GLU A 26 7.25 0.14 -1.85
N THR A 27 6.45 -0.85 -2.21
CA THR A 27 5.00 -0.83 -2.03
C THR A 27 4.54 -2.13 -1.40
N ILE A 28 3.55 -2.02 -0.52
CA ILE A 28 2.80 -3.11 0.08
C ILE A 28 1.33 -2.83 -0.21
N TYR A 29 0.56 -3.87 -0.46
CA TYR A 29 -0.86 -3.76 -0.76
C TYR A 29 -1.68 -4.43 0.35
N ALA A 30 -2.82 -3.83 0.68
CA ALA A 30 -3.88 -4.38 1.50
C ALA A 30 -5.22 -4.18 0.80
N SER A 31 -6.05 -5.21 0.78
CA SER A 31 -7.38 -5.20 0.14
C SER A 31 -8.47 -4.55 1.00
N ASN A 32 -8.18 -4.28 2.28
CA ASN A 32 -9.13 -3.73 3.24
C ASN A 32 -8.40 -3.17 4.47
N GLY A 33 -9.15 -2.44 5.31
CA GLY A 33 -8.60 -1.80 6.51
C GLY A 33 -8.06 -2.77 7.57
N LYS A 34 -8.63 -3.98 7.70
CA LYS A 34 -8.15 -4.95 8.69
C LYS A 34 -6.75 -5.46 8.31
N GLU A 35 -6.58 -5.87 7.05
CA GLU A 35 -5.28 -6.28 6.51
C GLU A 35 -4.26 -5.14 6.61
N ALA A 36 -4.67 -3.90 6.32
CA ALA A 36 -3.80 -2.73 6.44
C ALA A 36 -3.31 -2.50 7.88
N LEU A 37 -4.18 -2.65 8.88
CA LEU A 37 -3.82 -2.52 10.30
C LEU A 37 -2.84 -3.62 10.74
N GLU A 38 -3.09 -4.88 10.34
CA GLU A 38 -2.17 -6.00 10.64
C GLU A 38 -0.77 -5.78 10.03
N ILE A 39 -0.71 -5.20 8.83
CA ILE A 39 0.56 -4.80 8.19
C ILE A 39 1.25 -3.66 8.97
N LEU A 40 0.52 -2.63 9.38
CA LEU A 40 1.09 -1.50 10.13
C LEU A 40 1.62 -1.92 11.51
N GLU A 41 0.95 -2.85 12.18
CA GLU A 41 1.42 -3.41 13.46
C GLU A 41 2.70 -4.23 13.32
N SER A 42 2.86 -4.92 12.18
CA SER A 42 4.02 -5.78 11.91
C SER A 42 5.18 -5.07 11.20
N ARG A 43 4.95 -3.90 10.59
CA ARG A 43 5.95 -3.14 9.82
C ARG A 43 6.07 -1.68 10.25
N GLY A 44 7.06 -1.42 11.10
CA GLY A 44 7.41 -0.06 11.53
C GLY A 44 8.16 0.80 10.49
N ASP A 45 8.47 0.25 9.30
CA ASP A 45 9.21 0.95 8.23
C ASP A 45 8.29 1.64 7.20
N ILE A 46 6.97 1.50 7.33
CA ILE A 46 5.99 2.16 6.46
C ILE A 46 5.96 3.65 6.78
N GLN A 47 6.15 4.48 5.76
CA GLN A 47 6.25 5.95 5.92
C GLN A 47 5.04 6.70 5.35
N MET A 48 4.21 6.02 4.56
CA MET A 48 3.06 6.62 3.89
C MET A 48 2.00 5.54 3.65
N VAL A 49 0.73 5.94 3.80
CA VAL A 49 -0.45 5.14 3.44
C VAL A 49 -1.23 5.88 2.37
N ILE A 50 -1.60 5.19 1.30
CA ILE A 50 -2.52 5.65 0.27
C ILE A 50 -3.78 4.80 0.42
N ALA A 51 -4.90 5.40 0.77
CA ALA A 51 -6.16 4.69 0.99
C ALA A 51 -7.26 5.27 0.08
N ASP A 52 -8.05 4.40 -0.54
CA ASP A 52 -9.32 4.77 -1.16
C ASP A 52 -10.43 4.86 -0.10
N ALA A 53 -11.39 5.78 -0.32
CA ALA A 53 -12.40 6.20 0.65
C ALA A 53 -13.63 5.28 0.71
#